data_AF-A0A1A8LHD6-F1
#
_entry.id   AF-A0A1A8LHD6-F1
#
_cell.length_a   1.000
_cell.length_b   1.000
_cell.length_c   1.000
_cell.angle_alpha   90.00
_cell.angle_beta   90.00
_cell.angle_gamma   90.00
#
_symmetry.space_group_name_H-M   'P 1'
#
loop_
_entity.id
_entity.type
_entity.pdbx_description
1 polymer ?
#
loop_
_entity_poly.entity_id
_entity_poly.type
_entity_poly.pdbx_seq_one_letter_code
_entity_poly.pdbx_strand_id
1 'polypeptide(L)' 'SLDGMLGPGVCISRDLQKASRYPINHPDNEKAVIEVQVNMGKVICVDHQNHPLQKTWSSKGFDTTWVPPNGEE' A
#
# COMPACT_ATOMS: atom_id res chain seq x y z
N SER A 1 7.63 5.92 -3.78
CA SER A 1 8.17 7.22 -3.32
C SER A 1 8.81 7.02 -1.95
N LEU A 2 9.98 7.60 -1.69
CA LEU A 2 10.68 7.50 -0.39
C LEU A 2 9.86 8.13 0.75
N ASP A 3 9.02 9.12 0.43
CA ASP A 3 8.21 9.89 1.39
C ASP A 3 6.78 9.38 1.56
N GLY A 4 6.47 8.19 1.04
CA GLY A 4 5.16 7.58 1.22
C GLY A 4 4.82 7.37 2.70
N MET A 5 3.52 7.33 3.01
CA MET A 5 3.02 7.12 4.38
C MET A 5 3.72 5.93 5.06
N LEU A 6 3.90 4.81 4.36
CA LEU A 6 4.44 3.57 4.91
C LEU A 6 5.95 3.37 4.67
N GLY A 7 6.62 4.42 4.19
CA GLY A 7 8.00 4.32 3.72
C GLY A 7 8.12 3.67 2.33
N PRO A 8 9.34 3.31 1.91
CA PRO A 8 9.58 2.68 0.61
C PRO A 8 8.97 1.28 0.53
N GLY A 9 8.31 0.98 -0.59
CA GLY A 9 7.70 -0.32 -0.84
C GLY A 9 6.83 -0.32 -2.10
N VAL A 10 6.29 -1.50 -2.43
CA VAL A 10 5.29 -1.68 -3.48
C VAL A 10 3.91 -1.56 -2.86
N CYS A 11 3.12 -0.61 -3.35
CA CYS A 11 1.73 -0.45 -2.93
C CYS A 11 0.80 -1.16 -3.91
N ILE A 12 -0.11 -1.98 -3.39
CA ILE A 12 -1.15 -2.66 -4.16
C ILE A 12 -2.53 -2.30 -3.60
N SER A 13 -3.57 -2.42 -4.41
CA SER A 13 -4.95 -2.21 -3.98
C SER A 13 -5.84 -3.32 -4.48
N ARG A 14 -6.83 -3.72 -3.66
CA ARG A 14 -7.94 -4.57 -4.08
C ARG A 14 -9.01 -3.81 -4.86
N ASP A 15 -8.98 -2.48 -4.80
CA ASP A 15 -9.88 -1.60 -5.55
C ASP A 15 -9.24 -1.24 -6.89
N LEU A 16 -9.86 -1.72 -7.98
CA LEU A 16 -9.41 -1.49 -9.35
C LEU A 16 -9.38 0.01 -9.69
N GLN A 17 -10.37 0.78 -9.24
CA GLN A 17 -10.43 2.22 -9.48
C GLN A 17 -9.34 2.96 -8.73
N LYS A 18 -8.93 2.46 -7.56
CA LYS A 18 -7.78 3.03 -6.83
C LYS A 18 -6.46 2.73 -7.53
N ALA A 19 -6.28 1.51 -8.03
CA ALA A 19 -5.07 1.09 -8.74
C ALA A 19 -4.91 1.81 -10.10
N SER A 20 -6.00 1.97 -10.86
CA SER A 20 -5.99 2.58 -12.20
C SER A 20 -5.62 4.07 -12.22
N ARG A 21 -5.63 4.75 -11.07
CA ARG A 21 -5.23 6.16 -10.96
C ARG A 21 -3.74 6.40 -11.16
N TYR A 22 -2.92 5.34 -11.14
CA TYR A 22 -1.47 5.45 -11.25
C TYR A 22 -0.96 5.10 -12.66
N PRO A 23 0.10 5.78 -13.13
CA PRO A 23 0.74 6.94 -12.51
C PRO A 23 -0.16 8.20 -12.54
N ILE A 24 -0.05 9.01 -11.48
CA ILE A 24 -0.83 10.25 -11.33
C ILE A 24 -0.38 11.25 -12.40
N ASN A 25 -1.33 12.00 -12.97
CA ASN A 25 -1.10 13.00 -14.04
C ASN A 25 -0.57 12.43 -15.37
N HIS A 26 -0.82 11.14 -15.64
CA HIS A 26 -0.59 10.55 -16.97
C HIS A 26 -1.90 10.37 -17.76
N PRO A 27 -1.83 10.36 -19.10
CA PRO A 27 -2.94 9.98 -19.97
C PRO A 27 -3.45 8.56 -19.68
N ASP A 28 -4.76 8.33 -19.73
CA ASP A 28 -5.34 7.02 -19.40
C ASP A 28 -4.94 5.91 -20.37
N ASN A 29 -4.68 6.25 -21.65
CA ASN A 29 -4.22 5.30 -22.67
C ASN A 29 -2.77 4.83 -22.48
N GLU A 30 -2.04 5.40 -21.52
CA GLU A 30 -0.68 4.98 -21.15
C GLU A 30 -0.65 4.24 -19.80
N LYS A 31 -1.81 4.03 -19.17
CA LYS A 31 -1.92 3.33 -17.89
C LYS A 31 -2.24 1.87 -18.11
N ALA A 32 -1.68 1.03 -17.23
CA ALA A 32 -2.01 -0.38 -17.16
C ALA A 32 -2.19 -0.80 -15.70
N VAL A 33 -3.18 -1.66 -15.46
CA VAL A 33 -3.34 -2.33 -14.17
C VAL A 33 -2.78 -3.74 -14.29
N ILE A 34 -1.92 -4.12 -13.34
CA ILE A 34 -1.33 -5.45 -13.26
C ILE A 34 -2.06 -6.21 -12.15
N GLU A 35 -2.73 -7.28 -12.51
CA GLU A 35 -3.27 -8.24 -11.54
C GLU A 35 -2.14 -9.13 -11.04
N VAL A 36 -2.02 -9.27 -9.71
CA VAL A 36 -0.91 -9.98 -9.07
C VAL A 36 -1.41 -10.91 -7.99
N GLN A 37 -0.78 -12.09 -7.88
CA GLN A 37 -0.89 -12.95 -6.71
C GLN A 37 0.27 -12.64 -5.76
N VAL A 38 -0.04 -12.31 -4.51
CA VAL A 38 0.97 -11.86 -3.53
C VAL A 38 0.92 -12.76 -2.30
N ASN A 39 2.10 -13.21 -1.85
CA ASN A 39 2.25 -13.80 -0.53
C ASN A 39 2.46 -12.68 0.48
N MET A 40 1.50 -12.49 1.39
CA MET A 40 1.54 -11.39 2.35
C MET A 40 2.48 -11.65 3.53
N GLY A 41 2.88 -12.89 3.80
CA GLY A 41 3.69 -13.24 4.97
C GLY A 41 3.08 -12.71 6.27
N LYS A 42 3.92 -12.15 7.14
CA LYS A 42 3.53 -11.52 8.40
C LYS A 42 3.02 -10.09 8.16
N VAL A 43 1.72 -9.89 8.38
CA VAL A 43 1.05 -8.60 8.17
C VAL A 43 0.98 -7.79 9.46
N ILE A 44 1.19 -6.48 9.37
CA ILE A 44 0.84 -5.52 10.42
C ILE A 44 -0.24 -4.54 9.95
N CYS A 45 -1.22 -4.30 10.81
CA CYS A 45 -2.20 -3.23 10.59
C CYS A 45 -1.60 -1.88 11.01
N VAL A 46 -1.66 -0.89 10.12
CA VAL A 46 -1.29 0.50 10.37
C VAL A 46 -2.54 1.34 10.12
N ASP A 47 -3.32 1.55 11.18
CA ASP A 47 -4.68 2.10 11.14
C ASP A 47 -4.77 3.60 11.43
N HIS A 48 -3.67 4.23 11.82
CA HIS A 48 -3.61 5.67 12.08
C HIS A 48 -2.28 6.30 11.64
N GLN A 49 -2.31 7.62 11.44
CA GLN A 49 -1.09 8.39 11.21
C GLN A 49 -0.22 8.43 12.46
N ASN A 50 1.09 8.45 12.28
CA ASN A 50 2.10 8.39 13.34
C ASN A 50 2.11 7.06 14.11
N HIS A 51 1.56 5.99 13.53
CA HIS A 51 1.66 4.65 14.08
C HIS A 51 3.16 4.29 14.30
N PRO A 52 3.55 3.73 15.45
CA PRO A 52 4.97 3.52 15.80
C PRO A 52 5.76 2.70 14.78
N LEU A 53 5.08 1.82 14.05
CA LEU A 53 5.66 0.93 13.04
C LEU A 53 5.41 1.38 11.59
N GLN A 54 4.84 2.57 11.39
CA GLN A 54 4.47 3.10 10.07
C GLN A 54 5.61 3.04 9.04
N LYS A 55 6.85 3.35 9.44
CA LYS A 55 8.04 3.32 8.55
C LYS A 55 9.07 2.24 8.91
N THR A 56 8.86 1.51 10.01
CA THR A 56 9.84 0.56 10.59
C THR A 56 9.31 -0.86 10.68
N TRP A 57 8.14 -1.14 10.12
CA TRP A 57 7.50 -2.46 10.09
C TRP A 57 8.43 -3.55 9.55
N SER A 58 9.18 -3.28 8.48
CA SER A 58 10.09 -4.26 7.85
C SER A 58 11.24 -4.65 8.77
N SER A 59 11.86 -3.69 9.47
CA SER A 59 12.94 -3.97 10.43
C SER A 59 12.45 -4.67 11.70
N LYS A 60 11.14 -4.66 11.95
CA LYS A 60 10.48 -5.45 13.01
C LYS A 60 10.01 -6.82 12.54
N GLY A 61 10.37 -7.23 11.32
CA GLY A 61 10.11 -8.56 10.79
C GLY A 61 8.67 -8.76 10.28
N PHE A 62 7.99 -7.68 9.88
CA PHE A 62 6.75 -7.77 9.12
C PHE A 62 7.05 -7.71 7.62
N ASP A 63 6.35 -8.52 6.85
CA ASP A 63 6.51 -8.60 5.40
C ASP A 63 5.57 -7.62 4.68
N THR A 64 4.40 -7.33 5.27
CA THR A 64 3.37 -6.48 4.67
C THR A 64 2.75 -5.52 5.69
N THR A 65 2.45 -4.31 5.24
CA THR A 65 1.59 -3.35 5.94
C THR A 65 0.18 -3.33 5.33
N TRP A 66 -0.84 -3.37 6.16
CA TRP A 66 -2.24 -3.21 5.77
C TRP A 66 -2.82 -1.95 6.41
N VAL A 67 -3.50 -1.13 5.62
CA VAL A 67 -4.21 0.06 6.09
C VAL A 67 -5.70 -0.21 5.88
N PRO A 68 -6.50 -0.30 6.96
CA PRO A 68 -7.92 -0.53 6.82
C PRO A 68 -8.58 0.64 6.07
N PRO A 69 -9.61 0.39 5.27
CA PRO A 69 -10.47 1.48 4.81
C PRO A 69 -11.04 2.18 6.03
N ASN A 70 -11.04 3.52 6.04
CA ASN A 70 -11.65 4.29 7.13
C ASN A 70 -13.15 3.95 7.19
N GLY A 71 -13.54 3.00 8.05
CA GLY A 71 -14.95 2.62 8.26
C GLY A 71 -15.30 1.12 8.43
N GLU A 72 -14.36 0.22 8.68
CA GLU A 72 -14.70 -1.16 9.09
C GLU A 72 -14.18 -1.42 10.50
N GLU A 73 -15.13 -1.47 11.47
CA GLU A 73 -14.97 -2.07 12.80
C GLU A 73 -14.68 -3.58 12.71
#